data_AF-A0A7V9PBI9-F1
#
_entry.id   AF-A0A7V9PBI9-F1
#
_cell.length_a   1.000
_cell.length_b   1.000
_cell.length_c   1.000
_cell.angle_alpha   90.00
_cell.angle_beta   90.00
_cell.angle_gamma   90.00
#
_symmetry.space_group_name_H-M   'P 1'
#
loop_
_entity.id
_entity.type
_entity.pdbx_description
1 polymer ?
#
loop_
_entity_poly.entity_id
_entity_poly.type
_entity_poly.pdbx_seq_one_letter_code
_entity_poly.pdbx_strand_id
1 'polypeptide(L)'
;TTEEAPSDVLTFRTEQLYVCNRDGGELKPLTQNEGLIYFYFVWSPDGASLAALAETFQEWRFMQAQADSKNEIFIPAGRLRLIEKTGRERRLDDNLTTVRPAWSPDAAKVATAFGTQVRIYDTIGDAPTQAAVPLRNQLLMSSKTYDENEQRKLEQTPTPDANANTNAKSNTKSNSNATANSNSNQTSNAAAANQPVGSLPDESTLVSFNPIVNLEWTEDQMLYLQTGYVKQMKNETESARSFLRWHRLVFSPQAIALGGGK
;
A
#
# COMPACT_ATOMS: atom_id res chain seq x y z
N THR A 1 34.06 12.27 -25.70
CA THR A 1 34.58 13.13 -24.63
C THR A 1 33.94 12.64 -23.36
N THR A 2 34.69 11.93 -22.53
CA THR A 2 34.23 11.52 -21.20
C THR A 2 34.25 12.78 -20.35
N GLU A 3 33.08 13.33 -20.04
CA GLU A 3 32.95 14.50 -19.19
C GLU A 3 33.53 14.16 -17.82
N GLU A 4 34.54 14.93 -17.40
CA GLU A 4 35.21 14.75 -16.12
C GLU A 4 34.19 14.98 -15.01
N ALA A 5 34.09 14.04 -14.05
CA ALA A 5 33.12 14.17 -12.97
C ALA A 5 33.37 15.49 -12.22
N PRO A 6 32.32 16.25 -11.88
CA PRO A 6 32.48 17.54 -11.20
C PRO A 6 33.26 17.34 -9.89
N SER A 7 34.43 17.98 -9.80
CA SER A 7 35.39 17.82 -8.69
C SER A 7 34.88 18.33 -7.35
N ASP A 8 33.82 19.13 -7.35
CA ASP A 8 33.37 19.92 -6.19
C ASP A 8 32.18 19.28 -5.45
N VAL A 9 31.76 18.08 -5.87
CA VAL A 9 30.64 17.37 -5.24
C VAL A 9 31.18 16.42 -4.19
N LEU A 10 30.78 16.62 -2.94
CA LEU A 10 31.11 15.71 -1.84
C LEU A 10 30.52 14.33 -2.12
N THR A 11 31.37 13.30 -2.17
CA THR A 11 30.95 11.90 -2.39
C THR A 11 31.14 11.06 -1.13
N PHE A 12 30.40 9.96 -1.05
CA PHE A 12 30.37 9.07 0.12
C PHE A 12 30.55 7.61 -0.31
N ARG A 13 30.92 6.74 0.64
CA ARG A 13 31.10 5.30 0.37
C ARG A 13 29.79 4.54 0.16
N THR A 14 28.68 5.08 0.65
CA THR A 14 27.32 4.52 0.45
C THR A 14 26.44 5.53 -0.27
N GLU A 15 25.40 5.04 -0.94
CA GLU A 15 24.47 5.85 -1.70
C GLU A 15 23.78 6.89 -0.81
N GLN A 16 23.96 8.17 -1.16
CA GLN A 16 23.31 9.30 -0.50
C GLN A 16 22.31 9.96 -1.43
N LEU A 17 21.36 10.70 -0.86
CA LEU A 17 20.46 11.56 -1.60
C LEU A 17 21.14 12.90 -1.85
N TYR A 18 21.07 13.37 -3.09
CA TYR A 18 21.56 14.68 -3.51
C TYR A 18 20.41 15.53 -4.03
N VAL A 19 20.56 16.84 -3.89
CA VAL A 19 19.63 17.83 -4.44
C VAL A 19 20.41 18.84 -5.28
N CYS A 20 19.79 19.29 -6.36
CA CYS A 20 20.30 20.33 -7.22
C CYS A 20 19.14 21.24 -7.67
N ASN A 21 19.49 22.39 -8.22
CA ASN A 21 18.54 23.27 -8.88
C ASN A 21 18.05 22.65 -10.19
N ARG A 22 16.96 23.20 -10.75
CA ARG A 22 16.34 22.70 -11.99
C ARG A 22 17.31 22.67 -13.18
N ASP A 23 18.27 23.59 -13.20
CA ASP A 23 19.32 23.70 -14.22
C ASP A 23 20.51 22.76 -13.97
N GLY A 24 20.48 21.96 -12.91
CA GLY A 24 21.57 21.07 -12.50
C GLY A 24 22.64 21.74 -11.62
N GLY A 25 22.53 23.05 -11.39
CA GLY A 25 23.44 23.80 -10.53
C GLY A 25 23.26 23.48 -9.04
N GLU A 26 24.23 23.92 -8.22
CA GLU A 26 24.21 23.77 -6.75
C GLU A 26 23.98 22.34 -6.25
N LEU A 27 24.51 21.35 -6.98
CA LEU A 27 24.46 19.96 -6.57
C LEU A 27 25.15 19.78 -5.21
N LYS A 28 24.40 19.35 -4.21
CA LYS A 28 24.88 19.10 -2.86
C LYS A 28 24.23 17.87 -2.24
N PRO A 29 24.92 17.16 -1.33
CA PRO A 29 24.30 16.07 -0.61
C PRO A 29 23.22 16.60 0.34
N LEU A 30 22.05 15.98 0.27
CA LEU A 30 20.95 16.16 1.21
C LEU A 30 21.13 15.27 2.45
N THR A 31 21.66 14.06 2.26
CA THR A 31 22.01 13.12 3.34
C THR A 31 23.51 12.92 3.39
N GLN A 32 24.05 12.74 4.60
CA GLN A 32 25.50 12.55 4.83
C GLN A 32 25.80 11.40 5.80
N ASN A 33 24.84 10.48 5.96
CA ASN A 33 24.96 9.36 6.90
C ASN A 33 25.61 8.17 6.19
N GLU A 34 26.94 8.10 6.27
CA GLU A 34 27.69 6.95 5.77
C GLU A 34 27.23 5.65 6.43
N GLY A 35 27.12 4.60 5.62
CA GLY A 35 26.67 3.28 6.08
C GLY A 35 25.16 3.07 5.98
N LEU A 36 24.38 4.09 5.62
CA LEU A 36 22.99 3.95 5.21
C LEU A 36 22.86 4.01 3.69
N ILE A 37 21.89 3.25 3.19
CA ILE A 37 21.43 3.27 1.80
C ILE A 37 19.97 3.74 1.81
N TYR A 38 19.67 4.77 1.02
CA TYR A 38 18.33 5.34 0.90
C TYR A 38 17.63 4.84 -0.36
N PHE A 39 16.36 4.48 -0.25
CA PHE A 39 15.53 4.02 -1.36
C PHE A 39 14.05 4.35 -1.11
N TYR A 40 13.22 4.16 -2.14
CA TYR A 40 11.77 4.44 -2.10
C TYR A 40 11.43 5.79 -1.45
N PHE A 41 11.93 6.86 -2.05
CA PHE A 41 11.72 8.22 -1.55
C PHE A 41 10.60 8.97 -2.27
N VAL A 42 10.01 9.93 -1.57
CA VAL A 42 8.98 10.83 -2.08
C VAL A 42 9.07 12.20 -1.41
N TRP A 43 9.04 13.26 -2.21
CA TRP A 43 8.96 14.64 -1.72
C TRP A 43 7.60 14.91 -1.07
N SER A 44 7.61 15.70 0.00
CA SER A 44 6.38 16.30 0.51
C SER A 44 5.74 17.19 -0.56
N PRO A 45 4.39 17.33 -0.58
CA PRO A 45 3.71 18.20 -1.54
C PRO A 45 4.17 19.67 -1.52
N ASP A 46 4.57 20.17 -0.35
CA ASP A 46 5.14 21.51 -0.18
C ASP A 46 6.64 21.60 -0.56
N GLY A 47 7.27 20.45 -0.85
CA GLY A 47 8.68 20.31 -1.15
C GLY A 47 9.62 20.66 0.00
N ALA A 48 9.16 20.85 1.24
CA ALA A 48 10.03 21.21 2.36
C ALA A 48 10.89 20.02 2.83
N SER A 49 10.37 18.80 2.69
CA SER A 49 10.99 17.58 3.18
C SER A 49 10.78 16.41 2.22
N LEU A 50 11.49 15.32 2.48
CA LEU A 50 11.40 14.08 1.74
C LEU A 50 11.26 12.93 2.75
N ALA A 51 10.37 12.00 2.46
CA ALA A 51 10.26 10.73 3.18
C ALA A 51 11.03 9.68 2.39
N ALA A 52 11.88 8.90 3.05
CA ALA A 52 12.64 7.82 2.45
C ALA A 52 12.64 6.60 3.34
N LEU A 53 12.79 5.43 2.74
CA LEU A 53 13.21 4.24 3.47
C LEU A 53 14.74 4.18 3.45
N ALA A 54 15.31 3.76 4.56
CA ALA A 54 16.75 3.53 4.64
C ALA A 54 17.06 2.28 5.46
N GLU A 55 18.09 1.56 5.05
CA GLU A 55 18.67 0.45 5.79
C GLU A 55 20.20 0.57 5.81
N THR A 56 20.85 -0.17 6.70
CA THR A 56 22.31 -0.17 6.74
C THR A 56 22.88 -0.94 5.56
N PHE A 57 24.08 -0.56 5.11
CA PHE A 57 24.79 -1.27 4.04
C PHE A 57 24.96 -2.77 4.35
N GLN A 58 25.17 -3.12 5.63
CA GLN A 58 25.28 -4.52 6.04
C GLN A 58 23.95 -5.28 5.91
N GLU A 59 22.84 -4.68 6.35
CA GLU A 59 21.50 -5.26 6.20
C GLU A 59 21.17 -5.46 4.71
N TRP A 60 21.42 -4.44 3.88
CA TRP A 60 21.19 -4.52 2.43
C TRP A 60 21.96 -5.69 1.81
N ARG A 61 23.26 -5.80 2.08
CA ARG A 61 24.11 -6.88 1.54
C ARG A 61 23.65 -8.25 2.01
N PHE A 62 23.23 -8.37 3.27
CA PHE A 62 22.69 -9.60 3.81
C PHE A 62 21.38 -10.01 3.13
N MET A 63 20.42 -9.09 3.01
CA MET A 63 19.13 -9.35 2.39
C MET A 63 19.26 -9.64 0.88
N GLN A 64 20.17 -8.95 0.20
CA GLN A 64 20.51 -9.22 -1.20
C GLN A 64 21.07 -10.64 -1.37
N ALA A 65 22.06 -11.03 -0.55
CA ALA A 65 22.61 -12.39 -0.58
C ALA A 65 21.55 -13.46 -0.27
N GLN A 66 20.61 -13.16 0.64
CA GLN A 66 19.50 -14.06 0.94
C GLN A 66 18.55 -14.20 -0.25
N ALA A 67 18.19 -13.11 -0.94
CA ALA A 67 17.37 -13.17 -2.15
C ALA A 67 18.08 -13.97 -3.26
N ASP A 68 19.37 -13.71 -3.47
CA ASP A 68 20.19 -14.42 -4.44
C ASP A 68 20.23 -15.93 -4.16
N SER A 69 20.37 -16.34 -2.89
CA SER A 69 20.38 -17.75 -2.49
C SER A 69 19.05 -18.48 -2.77
N LYS A 70 17.95 -17.73 -2.91
CA LYS A 70 16.62 -18.25 -3.22
C LYS A 70 16.22 -18.06 -4.69
N ASN A 71 17.12 -17.52 -5.52
CA ASN A 71 16.83 -17.11 -6.90
C ASN A 71 15.70 -16.06 -7.00
N GLU A 72 15.51 -15.27 -5.94
CA GLU A 72 14.52 -14.19 -5.85
C GLU A 72 15.10 -12.87 -6.37
N ILE A 73 14.25 -11.98 -6.89
CA ILE A 73 14.62 -10.58 -7.10
C ILE A 73 14.72 -9.91 -5.74
N PHE A 74 15.82 -9.22 -5.48
CA PHE A 74 16.01 -8.48 -4.24
C PHE A 74 15.07 -7.27 -4.18
N ILE A 75 14.22 -7.24 -3.15
CA ILE A 75 13.35 -6.12 -2.82
C ILE A 75 13.82 -5.58 -1.46
N PRO A 76 14.34 -4.34 -1.39
CA PRO A 76 14.84 -3.78 -0.15
C PRO A 76 13.70 -3.44 0.81
N ALA A 77 13.95 -3.58 2.10
CA ALA A 77 13.01 -3.22 3.16
C ALA A 77 13.74 -2.32 4.16
N GLY A 78 13.14 -1.17 4.48
CA GLY A 78 13.87 -0.13 5.20
C GLY A 78 13.02 0.54 6.26
N ARG A 79 13.70 1.35 7.07
CA ARG A 79 13.10 2.14 8.13
C ARG A 79 12.72 3.49 7.59
N LEU A 80 11.52 3.95 7.92
CA LEU A 80 11.02 5.24 7.46
C LEU A 80 11.79 6.38 8.11
N ARG A 81 12.25 7.31 7.29
CA ARG A 81 12.95 8.52 7.69
C ARG A 81 12.36 9.75 7.04
N LEU A 82 12.36 10.84 7.79
CA LEU A 82 12.05 12.19 7.30
C LEU A 82 13.37 12.95 7.15
N ILE A 83 13.54 13.57 5.98
CA ILE A 83 14.75 14.30 5.60
C ILE A 83 14.32 15.70 5.15
N GLU A 84 14.66 16.71 5.93
CA GLU A 84 14.38 18.11 5.60
C GLU A 84 15.39 18.63 4.57
N LYS A 85 15.00 19.64 3.77
CA LYS A 85 15.92 20.33 2.83
C LYS A 85 17.17 20.94 3.48
N THR A 86 17.13 21.15 4.80
CA THR A 86 18.26 21.61 5.63
C THR A 86 19.34 20.53 5.80
N GLY A 87 19.05 19.28 5.44
CA GLY A 87 19.87 18.10 5.71
C GLY A 87 19.58 17.47 7.08
N ARG A 88 18.64 18.03 7.85
CA ARG A 88 18.19 17.42 9.10
C ARG A 88 17.44 16.12 8.80
N GLU A 89 17.84 15.05 9.47
CA GLU A 89 17.25 13.73 9.30
C GLU A 89 16.71 13.17 10.62
N ARG A 90 15.54 12.55 10.55
CA ARG A 90 14.85 11.91 11.68
C ARG A 90 14.33 10.54 11.25
N ARG A 91 14.62 9.51 12.05
CA ARG A 91 13.97 8.19 11.91
C ARG A 91 12.58 8.24 12.54
N LEU A 92 11.56 7.80 11.79
CA LEU A 92 10.15 7.82 12.23
C LEU A 92 9.70 6.50 12.86
N ASP A 93 10.24 5.38 12.40
CA ASP A 93 9.92 4.04 12.90
C ASP A 93 11.14 3.11 12.77
N ASP A 94 11.19 2.09 13.63
CA ASP A 94 12.29 1.13 13.69
C ASP A 94 12.01 -0.16 12.89
N ASN A 95 10.75 -0.39 12.53
CA ASN A 95 10.31 -1.54 11.75
C ASN A 95 10.71 -1.40 10.28
N LEU A 96 11.02 -2.54 9.67
CA LEU A 96 11.31 -2.62 8.24
C LEU A 96 10.02 -2.74 7.44
N THR A 97 9.93 -1.98 6.36
CA THR A 97 8.83 -2.06 5.39
C THR A 97 9.36 -2.01 3.97
N THR A 98 8.65 -2.67 3.06
CA THR A 98 8.83 -2.55 1.61
C THR A 98 7.84 -1.56 1.00
N VAL A 99 6.87 -1.07 1.78
CA VAL A 99 5.81 -0.19 1.32
C VAL A 99 6.32 1.24 1.23
N ARG A 100 6.28 1.79 0.02
CA ARG A 100 6.67 3.18 -0.23
C ARG A 100 5.85 4.14 0.66
N PRO A 101 6.48 5.13 1.29
CA PRO A 101 5.75 6.14 2.04
C PRO A 101 4.83 6.96 1.15
N ALA A 102 3.69 7.39 1.70
CA ALA A 102 2.73 8.27 1.04
C ALA A 102 2.49 9.51 1.91
N TRP A 103 2.64 10.70 1.32
CA TRP A 103 2.40 11.97 2.02
C TRP A 103 0.93 12.33 2.00
N SER A 104 0.42 12.88 3.10
CA SER A 104 -0.86 13.58 3.08
C SER A 104 -0.78 14.80 2.14
N PRO A 105 -1.88 15.17 1.46
CA PRO A 105 -1.87 16.29 0.52
C PRO A 105 -1.47 17.64 1.14
N ASP A 106 -1.73 17.82 2.44
CA ASP A 106 -1.38 19.00 3.23
C ASP A 106 0.09 19.02 3.73
N ALA A 107 0.90 18.02 3.37
CA ALA A 107 2.29 17.84 3.83
C ALA A 107 2.48 17.69 5.35
N ALA A 108 1.42 17.53 6.14
CA ALA A 108 1.52 17.43 7.60
C ALA A 108 1.80 16.00 8.10
N LYS A 109 1.58 14.98 7.26
CA LYS A 109 1.70 13.57 7.64
C LYS A 109 2.33 12.72 6.55
N VAL A 110 2.91 11.62 6.98
CA VAL A 110 3.38 10.55 6.10
C VAL A 110 2.85 9.20 6.59
N ALA A 111 2.38 8.37 5.66
CA ALA A 111 1.89 7.04 5.93
C ALA A 111 2.84 5.97 5.38
N THR A 112 2.97 4.85 6.09
CA THR A 112 3.55 3.59 5.59
C THR A 112 2.71 2.42 6.11
N ALA A 113 3.02 1.19 5.71
CA ALA A 113 2.31 0.01 6.18
C ALA A 113 3.23 -1.14 6.55
N PHE A 114 2.75 -1.98 7.48
CA PHE A 114 3.41 -3.18 7.98
C PHE A 114 2.40 -4.32 8.01
N GLY A 115 2.52 -5.25 7.06
CA GLY A 115 1.54 -6.33 6.91
C GLY A 115 0.13 -5.77 6.68
N THR A 116 -0.74 -5.86 7.67
CA THR A 116 -2.14 -5.36 7.61
C THR A 116 -2.37 -4.08 8.43
N GLN A 117 -1.31 -3.45 8.93
CA GLN A 117 -1.40 -2.21 9.69
C GLN A 117 -0.91 -1.04 8.85
N VAL A 118 -1.68 0.04 8.83
CA VAL A 118 -1.21 1.36 8.37
C VAL A 118 -0.67 2.13 9.56
N ARG A 119 0.46 2.80 9.37
CA ARG A 119 1.05 3.74 10.33
C ARG A 119 1.09 5.12 9.71
N ILE A 120 0.72 6.13 10.49
CA ILE A 120 0.70 7.54 10.09
C ILE A 120 1.57 8.30 11.09
N TYR A 121 2.50 9.11 10.60
CA TYR A 121 3.42 9.89 11.40
C TYR A 121 3.24 11.37 11.13
N ASP A 122 3.34 12.18 12.18
CA ASP A 122 3.41 13.63 12.04
C ASP A 122 4.79 14.06 11.53
N THR A 123 4.77 14.94 10.53
CA THR A 123 5.99 15.48 9.91
C THR A 123 6.46 16.75 10.62
N ILE A 124 5.54 17.41 11.34
CA ILE A 124 5.78 18.63 12.11
C ILE A 124 6.11 18.29 13.56
N GLY A 125 7.14 18.93 14.10
CA GLY A 125 7.57 18.79 15.49
C GLY A 125 8.59 17.68 15.71
N ASP A 126 9.24 17.74 16.87
CA ASP A 126 10.33 16.84 17.23
C ASP A 126 9.84 15.55 17.93
N ALA A 127 8.62 15.59 18.48
CA ALA A 127 8.01 14.42 19.10
C ALA A 127 7.45 13.49 18.00
N PRO A 128 7.79 12.20 18.00
CA PRO A 128 7.21 11.24 17.07
C PRO A 128 5.77 10.93 17.51
N THR A 129 4.82 11.80 17.17
CA THR A 129 3.41 11.44 17.23
C THR A 129 3.07 10.55 16.04
N GLN A 130 2.44 9.42 16.36
CA GLN A 130 2.07 8.40 15.39
C GLN A 130 0.69 7.82 15.70
N ALA A 131 -0.02 7.42 14.65
CA ALA A 131 -1.24 6.64 14.73
C ALA A 131 -1.01 5.26 14.10
N ALA A 132 -1.44 4.23 14.82
CA ALA A 132 -1.47 2.87 14.31
C ALA A 132 -2.92 2.49 13.96
N VAL A 133 -3.15 2.11 12.71
CA VAL A 133 -4.46 1.71 12.19
C VAL A 133 -4.39 0.22 11.85
N PRO A 134 -4.69 -0.68 12.81
CA PRO A 134 -4.73 -2.11 12.53
C PRO A 134 -5.96 -2.45 11.69
N LEU A 135 -5.75 -2.99 10.48
CA LEU A 135 -6.84 -3.32 9.54
C LEU A 135 -7.06 -4.82 9.39
N ARG A 136 -6.39 -5.67 10.19
CA ARG A 136 -6.45 -7.14 10.07
C ARG A 136 -7.89 -7.65 9.99
N ASN A 137 -8.75 -7.26 10.93
CA ASN A 137 -10.11 -7.79 11.01
C ASN A 137 -10.98 -7.30 9.84
N GLN A 138 -10.84 -6.03 9.45
CA GLN A 138 -11.55 -5.42 8.32
C GLN A 138 -11.13 -6.09 7.01
N LEU A 139 -9.83 -6.35 6.83
CA LEU A 139 -9.29 -7.03 5.66
C LEU A 139 -9.71 -8.50 5.61
N LEU A 140 -9.73 -9.21 6.74
CA LEU A 140 -10.24 -10.59 6.82
C LEU A 140 -11.68 -10.69 6.34
N MET A 141 -12.56 -9.82 6.85
CA MET A 141 -13.96 -9.78 6.44
C MET A 141 -14.09 -9.42 4.96
N SER A 142 -13.33 -8.42 4.50
CA SER A 142 -13.29 -8.00 3.09
C SER A 142 -12.81 -9.12 2.15
N SER A 143 -11.85 -9.93 2.58
CA SER A 143 -11.34 -11.08 1.83
C SER A 143 -12.33 -12.24 1.77
N LYS A 144 -13.00 -12.56 2.88
CA LYS A 144 -14.07 -13.56 2.88
C LYS A 144 -15.17 -13.21 1.86
N THR A 145 -15.67 -11.97 1.90
CA THR A 145 -16.71 -11.53 0.97
C THR A 145 -16.23 -11.55 -0.48
N TYR A 146 -14.96 -11.21 -0.73
CA TYR A 146 -14.39 -11.26 -2.07
C TYR A 146 -14.29 -12.69 -2.60
N ASP A 147 -13.74 -13.61 -1.82
CA ASP A 147 -13.55 -15.02 -2.22
C ASP A 147 -14.89 -15.71 -2.49
N GLU A 148 -15.90 -15.48 -1.64
CA GLU A 148 -17.28 -15.97 -1.86
C GLU A 148 -17.89 -15.43 -3.16
N ASN A 149 -17.66 -14.16 -3.48
CA ASN A 149 -18.19 -13.55 -4.69
C ASN A 149 -17.50 -14.09 -5.95
N GLU A 150 -16.20 -14.31 -5.91
CA GLU A 150 -15.45 -14.92 -7.02
C GLU A 150 -15.91 -16.37 -7.26
N GLN A 151 -16.15 -17.15 -6.19
CA GLN A 151 -16.69 -18.49 -6.32
C GLN A 151 -18.07 -18.51 -6.96
N ARG A 152 -18.98 -17.61 -6.54
CA ARG A 152 -20.32 -17.50 -7.14
C ARG A 152 -20.27 -17.13 -8.63
N LYS A 153 -19.33 -16.28 -9.05
CA LYS A 153 -19.15 -15.93 -10.48
C LYS A 153 -18.73 -17.14 -11.32
N LEU A 154 -17.86 -17.98 -10.78
CA LEU A 154 -17.43 -19.22 -11.44
C LEU A 154 -18.59 -20.21 -11.59
N GLU A 155 -19.44 -20.34 -10.57
CA GLU A 155 -20.64 -21.21 -10.59
C GLU A 155 -21.74 -20.71 -11.56
N GLN A 156 -21.81 -19.40 -11.81
CA GLN A 156 -22.80 -18.79 -12.71
C GLN A 156 -22.36 -18.72 -14.18
N THR A 157 -21.11 -19.09 -14.50
CA THR A 157 -20.62 -19.11 -15.88
C THR A 157 -21.06 -20.43 -16.54
N PRO A 158 -22.02 -20.43 -17.49
CA PRO A 158 -22.42 -21.67 -18.16
C PRO A 158 -21.24 -22.23 -18.94
N THR A 159 -20.90 -23.50 -18.69
CA THR A 159 -19.90 -24.22 -19.49
C THR A 159 -20.37 -24.29 -20.95
N PRO A 160 -19.55 -23.84 -21.93
CA PRO A 160 -19.80 -24.15 -23.32
C PRO A 160 -19.33 -25.59 -23.54
N ASP A 161 -20.18 -26.55 -23.16
CA ASP A 161 -20.27 -27.92 -23.72
C ASP A 161 -20.96 -28.87 -22.73
N ALA A 162 -22.27 -28.73 -22.62
CA ALA A 162 -23.16 -29.81 -22.20
C ALA A 162 -24.56 -29.60 -22.81
N ASN A 163 -24.64 -29.58 -24.14
CA ASN A 163 -25.93 -29.76 -24.81
C ASN A 163 -25.79 -30.41 -26.19
N ALA A 164 -25.26 -31.63 -26.21
CA ALA A 164 -25.58 -32.60 -27.25
C ALA A 164 -26.76 -33.46 -26.77
N ASN A 165 -27.96 -32.97 -27.10
CA ASN A 165 -29.11 -33.76 -27.57
C ASN A 165 -29.62 -34.92 -26.70
N THR A 166 -30.71 -34.71 -25.95
CA THR A 166 -31.88 -35.62 -26.02
C THR A 166 -33.18 -34.84 -25.88
N ASN A 167 -33.84 -34.62 -27.01
CA ASN A 167 -35.25 -34.27 -27.09
C ASN A 167 -36.11 -35.46 -26.61
N ALA A 168 -36.78 -35.34 -25.47
CA ALA A 168 -37.99 -36.11 -25.18
C ALA A 168 -39.01 -35.22 -24.46
N LYS A 169 -39.98 -34.79 -25.26
CA LYS A 169 -41.23 -34.06 -24.95
C LYS A 169 -41.83 -34.39 -23.57
N SER A 170 -42.16 -33.35 -22.81
CA SER A 170 -43.51 -33.23 -22.25
C SER A 170 -43.84 -31.75 -22.03
N ASN A 171 -45.06 -31.41 -22.40
CA ASN A 171 -45.55 -30.06 -22.61
C ASN A 171 -46.78 -29.89 -21.73
N THR A 172 -46.72 -29.10 -20.66
CA THR A 172 -47.93 -28.49 -20.09
C THR A 172 -47.62 -27.23 -19.28
N LYS A 173 -47.86 -26.09 -19.93
CA LYS A 173 -48.46 -24.83 -19.46
C LYS A 173 -48.41 -24.51 -17.95
N SER A 174 -47.91 -23.32 -17.62
CA SER A 174 -48.74 -22.19 -17.14
C SER A 174 -47.99 -20.86 -17.18
N ASN A 175 -48.64 -19.88 -17.79
CA ASN A 175 -48.27 -18.46 -17.91
C ASN A 175 -48.29 -17.74 -16.55
N SER A 176 -47.41 -16.77 -16.35
CA SER A 176 -47.83 -15.36 -16.22
C SER A 176 -46.65 -14.38 -16.28
N ASN A 177 -46.86 -13.35 -17.08
CA ASN A 177 -45.97 -12.23 -17.39
C ASN A 177 -45.67 -11.33 -16.17
N ALA A 178 -44.48 -10.72 -16.16
CA ALA A 178 -44.36 -9.25 -16.09
C ALA A 178 -42.92 -8.80 -16.36
N THR A 179 -42.74 -8.19 -17.52
CA THR A 179 -41.61 -7.32 -17.89
C THR A 179 -41.71 -6.01 -17.12
N ALA A 180 -40.64 -5.57 -16.46
CA ALA A 180 -40.40 -4.16 -16.18
C ALA A 180 -38.89 -3.90 -16.01
N ASN A 181 -38.30 -3.37 -17.08
CA ASN A 181 -37.03 -2.68 -17.08
C ASN A 181 -37.21 -1.34 -16.35
N SER A 182 -36.39 -1.04 -15.34
CA SER A 182 -36.12 0.32 -14.87
C SER A 182 -34.82 0.38 -14.09
N ASN A 183 -33.85 1.01 -14.74
CA ASN A 183 -32.63 1.55 -14.15
C ASN A 183 -33.00 2.67 -13.16
N SER A 184 -32.56 2.58 -11.91
CA SER A 184 -32.35 3.79 -11.09
C SER A 184 -31.45 3.49 -9.89
N ASN A 185 -30.35 4.24 -9.85
CA ASN A 185 -29.50 4.54 -8.70
C ASN A 185 -30.19 4.38 -7.34
N GLN A 186 -29.59 3.57 -6.46
CA GLN A 186 -29.66 3.80 -5.03
C GLN A 186 -28.25 3.89 -4.46
N THR A 187 -27.88 5.13 -4.17
CA THR A 187 -26.96 5.51 -3.11
C THR A 187 -27.23 4.68 -1.85
N SER A 188 -26.27 3.85 -1.45
CA SER A 188 -26.22 3.28 -0.10
C SER A 188 -24.97 3.77 0.61
N ASN A 189 -25.03 5.01 1.08
CA ASN A 189 -24.26 5.44 2.25
C ASN A 189 -25.10 5.08 3.49
N ALA A 190 -24.42 4.62 4.54
CA ALA A 190 -24.94 4.29 5.87
C ALA A 190 -25.70 2.96 6.03
N ALA A 191 -24.93 1.88 6.20
CA ALA A 191 -25.35 0.71 6.99
C ALA A 191 -24.11 0.03 7.62
N ALA A 192 -23.40 0.76 8.48
CA ALA A 192 -22.44 0.19 9.41
C ALA A 192 -23.09 0.10 10.80
N ALA A 193 -24.05 -0.80 10.97
CA ALA A 193 -24.55 -1.20 12.28
C ALA A 193 -25.22 -2.58 12.19
N ASN A 194 -24.72 -3.52 13.00
CA ASN A 194 -25.22 -4.87 13.23
C ASN A 194 -25.18 -5.86 12.05
N GLN A 195 -24.01 -6.44 11.82
CA GLN A 195 -23.91 -7.83 11.37
C GLN A 195 -23.77 -8.74 12.60
N PRO A 196 -24.40 -9.94 12.62
CA PRO A 196 -24.28 -10.87 13.74
C PRO A 196 -22.80 -11.23 13.95
N VAL A 197 -22.37 -11.31 15.21
CA VAL A 197 -20.99 -11.65 15.59
C VAL A 197 -20.72 -13.12 15.26
N GLY A 198 -20.54 -13.41 13.98
CA GLY A 198 -19.89 -14.64 13.53
C GLY A 198 -18.43 -14.60 13.95
N SER A 199 -17.87 -15.76 14.29
CA SER A 199 -16.42 -15.90 14.49
C SER A 199 -15.65 -15.33 13.30
N LEU A 200 -14.55 -14.62 13.57
CA LEU A 200 -13.65 -14.14 12.51
C LEU A 200 -13.25 -15.32 11.61
N PRO A 201 -13.19 -15.12 10.28
CA PRO A 201 -12.78 -16.17 9.37
C PRO A 201 -11.32 -16.56 9.62
N ASP A 202 -11.00 -17.82 9.36
CA ASP A 202 -9.63 -18.30 9.46
C ASP A 202 -8.78 -17.76 8.30
N GLU A 203 -7.65 -17.15 8.64
CA GLU A 203 -6.72 -16.51 7.72
C GLU A 203 -6.17 -17.49 6.69
N SER A 204 -5.89 -18.73 7.11
CA SER A 204 -5.30 -19.76 6.25
C SER A 204 -6.20 -20.20 5.08
N THR A 205 -7.51 -19.93 5.21
CA THR A 205 -8.52 -20.32 4.22
C THR A 205 -8.77 -19.26 3.15
N LEU A 206 -8.26 -18.04 3.33
CA LEU A 206 -8.55 -16.89 2.48
C LEU A 206 -7.39 -16.57 1.55
N VAL A 207 -7.52 -16.92 0.27
CA VAL A 207 -6.48 -16.71 -0.75
C VAL A 207 -6.31 -15.21 -1.04
N SER A 208 -7.37 -14.41 -0.90
CA SER A 208 -7.28 -12.96 -1.11
C SER A 208 -6.83 -12.17 0.13
N PHE A 209 -6.62 -12.81 1.28
CA PHE A 209 -6.08 -12.13 2.46
C PHE A 209 -4.57 -11.97 2.33
N ASN A 210 -4.13 -10.76 2.01
CA ASN A 210 -2.76 -10.43 1.66
C ASN A 210 -2.30 -9.16 2.38
N PRO A 211 -0.98 -8.97 2.58
CA PRO A 211 -0.46 -7.74 3.16
C PRO A 211 -0.70 -6.53 2.26
N ILE A 212 -0.62 -5.35 2.87
CA ILE A 212 -0.59 -4.06 2.19
C ILE A 212 0.76 -3.94 1.48
N VAL A 213 0.72 -3.62 0.19
CA VAL A 213 1.90 -3.50 -0.69
C VAL A 213 2.06 -2.10 -1.28
N ASN A 214 1.01 -1.28 -1.27
CA ASN A 214 1.06 0.09 -1.77
C ASN A 214 0.11 1.00 -0.99
N LEU A 215 0.45 2.29 -0.93
CA LEU A 215 -0.34 3.36 -0.34
C LEU A 215 -0.39 4.56 -1.28
N GLU A 216 -1.56 5.18 -1.42
CA GLU A 216 -1.78 6.41 -2.18
C GLU A 216 -2.68 7.36 -1.39
N TRP A 217 -2.15 8.51 -0.99
CA TRP A 217 -2.87 9.49 -0.18
C TRP A 217 -3.19 10.72 -1.03
N THR A 218 -4.27 10.62 -1.80
CA THR A 218 -4.62 11.60 -2.82
C THR A 218 -5.56 12.69 -2.31
N GLU A 219 -6.27 12.44 -1.21
CA GLU A 219 -7.27 13.34 -0.64
C GLU A 219 -7.08 13.46 0.88
N ASP A 220 -7.41 14.62 1.46
CA ASP A 220 -7.17 14.90 2.89
C ASP A 220 -7.80 13.84 3.81
N GLN A 221 -8.97 13.34 3.44
CA GLN A 221 -9.74 12.38 4.23
C GLN A 221 -9.69 10.95 3.69
N MET A 222 -8.88 10.68 2.65
CA MET A 222 -8.86 9.35 2.03
C MET A 222 -7.44 8.89 1.70
N LEU A 223 -7.09 7.74 2.29
CA LEU A 223 -5.88 6.98 1.97
C LEU A 223 -6.30 5.70 1.25
N TYR A 224 -5.87 5.52 0.01
CA TYR A 224 -6.01 4.27 -0.71
C TYR A 224 -4.87 3.33 -0.33
N LEU A 225 -5.20 2.06 -0.14
CA LEU A 225 -4.24 1.00 0.13
C LEU A 225 -4.49 -0.18 -0.79
N GLN A 226 -3.41 -0.77 -1.27
CA GLN A 226 -3.47 -1.95 -2.12
C GLN A 226 -2.98 -3.16 -1.34
N THR A 227 -3.76 -4.23 -1.30
CA THR A 227 -3.33 -5.52 -0.75
C THR A 227 -2.98 -6.49 -1.87
N GLY A 228 -1.92 -7.27 -1.67
CA GLY A 228 -1.54 -8.32 -2.59
C GLY A 228 -0.30 -9.08 -2.16
N TYR A 229 -0.07 -10.23 -2.77
CA TYR A 229 1.16 -10.98 -2.66
C TYR A 229 1.92 -10.85 -3.97
N VAL A 230 3.20 -10.51 -3.87
CA VAL A 230 4.11 -10.43 -5.02
C VAL A 230 5.41 -11.10 -4.62
N LYS A 231 5.75 -12.17 -5.33
CA LYS A 231 7.04 -12.85 -5.24
C LYS A 231 7.65 -12.87 -6.63
N GLN A 232 8.72 -12.10 -6.81
CA GLN A 232 9.43 -12.01 -8.06
C GLN A 232 10.68 -12.90 -8.01
N MET A 233 10.79 -13.78 -8.99
CA MET A 233 11.93 -14.67 -9.18
C MET A 233 12.79 -14.13 -10.32
N LYS A 234 14.09 -14.45 -10.33
CA LYS A 234 14.97 -14.09 -11.46
C LYS A 234 14.51 -14.73 -12.76
N ASN A 235 13.90 -15.91 -12.68
CA ASN A 235 13.16 -16.52 -13.77
C ASN A 235 11.68 -16.11 -13.68
N GLU A 236 11.20 -15.36 -14.66
CA GLU A 236 9.84 -14.82 -14.65
C GLU A 236 8.76 -15.92 -14.56
N THR A 237 8.99 -17.10 -15.13
CA THR A 237 8.01 -18.20 -15.11
C THR A 237 7.78 -18.80 -13.72
N GLU A 238 8.69 -18.53 -12.77
CA GLU A 238 8.59 -18.96 -11.37
C GLU A 238 8.01 -17.87 -10.46
N SER A 239 7.76 -16.67 -11.01
CA SER A 239 7.18 -15.57 -10.24
C SER A 239 5.72 -15.84 -9.91
N ALA A 240 5.29 -15.40 -8.72
CA ALA A 240 3.93 -15.56 -8.26
C ALA A 240 3.35 -14.22 -7.82
N ARG A 241 2.10 -13.94 -8.20
CA ARG A 241 1.37 -12.74 -7.79
C ARG A 241 -0.09 -13.05 -7.57
N SER A 242 -0.67 -12.51 -6.49
CA SER A 242 -2.11 -12.54 -6.27
C SER A 242 -2.83 -11.43 -7.06
N PHE A 243 -4.15 -11.49 -7.13
CA PHE A 243 -4.95 -10.34 -7.51
C PHE A 243 -4.68 -9.18 -6.54
N LEU A 244 -4.41 -8.00 -7.10
CA LEU A 244 -4.23 -6.79 -6.29
C LEU A 244 -5.61 -6.19 -6.02
N ARG A 245 -5.85 -5.83 -4.77
CA ARG A 245 -7.14 -5.28 -4.33
C ARG A 245 -6.93 -3.91 -3.72
N TRP A 246 -7.65 -2.93 -4.24
CA TRP A 246 -7.70 -1.59 -3.70
C TRP A 246 -8.76 -1.49 -2.61
N HIS A 247 -8.40 -0.83 -1.53
CA HIS A 247 -9.28 -0.47 -0.44
C HIS A 247 -9.09 1.02 -0.14
N ARG A 248 -10.08 1.63 0.51
CA ARG A 248 -10.01 3.01 0.98
C ARG A 248 -10.10 3.04 2.50
N LEU A 249 -9.21 3.79 3.12
CA LEU A 249 -9.27 4.19 4.52
C LEU A 249 -9.78 5.63 4.56
N VAL A 250 -10.92 5.83 5.23
CA VAL A 250 -11.55 7.15 5.34
C VAL A 250 -11.30 7.72 6.73
N PHE A 251 -10.73 8.92 6.79
CA PHE A 251 -10.49 9.64 8.03
C PHE A 251 -11.69 10.55 8.36
N SER A 252 -12.22 10.41 9.57
CA SER A 252 -13.19 11.36 10.10
C SER A 252 -12.47 12.44 10.92
N PRO A 253 -12.92 13.71 10.86
CA PRO A 253 -12.43 14.74 11.78
C PRO A 253 -12.60 14.27 13.23
N GLN A 254 -11.61 14.56 14.07
CA GLN A 254 -11.79 14.39 15.51
C GLN A 254 -12.75 15.46 16.01
N ALA A 255 -13.70 15.09 16.86
CA ALA A 255 -14.58 16.06 17.51
C ALA A 255 -13.72 17.03 18.33
N ILE A 256 -13.77 18.32 18.01
CA ILE A 256 -13.17 19.36 18.84
C ILE A 256 -13.95 19.34 20.15
N ALA A 257 -13.31 18.90 21.24
CA ALA A 257 -13.86 19.11 22.56
C ALA A 257 -13.95 20.62 22.77
N LEU A 258 -15.15 21.19 22.63
CA LEU A 258 -15.42 22.56 23.06
C LEU A 258 -15.05 22.62 24.55
N GLY A 259 -13.91 23.26 24.84
CA GLY A 259 -13.41 23.42 26.19
C GLY A 259 -14.54 23.94 27.07
N GLY A 260 -14.93 23.13 28.05
CA GLY A 260 -15.89 23.54 29.06
C GLY A 260 -15.31 24.76 29.77
N GLY A 261 -15.89 25.92 29.49
CA GLY A 261 -15.62 27.13 30.25
C GLY A 261 -15.86 26.85 31.73
N LYS A 262 -14.83 27.09 32.53
CA LYS A 262 -14.98 27.42 33.94
C LYS A 262 -14.68 28.89 34.10
#